data_AF-A0A838LY06-F1
#
_entry.id   AF-A0A838LY06-F1
#
_cell.length_a   1.000
_cell.length_b   1.000
_cell.length_c   1.000
_cell.angle_alpha   90.00
_cell.angle_beta   90.00
_cell.angle_gamma   90.00
#
_symmetry.space_group_name_H-M   'P 1'
#
loop_
_entity.id
_entity.type
_entity.pdbx_description
1 polymer ?
#
loop_
_entity_poly.entity_id
_entity_poly.type
_entity_poly.pdbx_seq_one_letter_code
_entity_poly.pdbx_strand_id
1 'polypeptide(L)'
;MKRLLWIVPYLGLLLTGCNTTILVASGKEFSDYQKSIKSYGEYWVKEGGTVEQKRRDSWACGAAPNITSADRPDFTPAEIQAAKCTEDPNDIAAIHRLRQAWGECMKSKGYEYRRTSP
;
A
#
# COMPACT_ATOMS: atom_id res chain seq x y z
N MET A 1 0.04 -74.23 -18.16
CA MET A 1 1.37 -74.37 -17.53
C MET A 1 2.01 -73.00 -17.42
N LYS A 2 2.36 -72.56 -16.19
CA LYS A 2 3.25 -71.41 -15.84
C LYS A 2 2.70 -70.02 -16.25
N ARG A 3 2.53 -69.01 -15.37
CA ARG A 3 3.45 -68.49 -14.33
C ARG A 3 2.79 -67.31 -13.57
N LEU A 4 3.16 -67.16 -12.28
CA LEU A 4 3.04 -65.98 -11.37
C LEU A 4 1.61 -65.47 -11.12
N LEU A 5 0.91 -65.69 -10.01
CA LEU A 5 1.21 -65.65 -8.56
C LEU A 5 1.96 -64.42 -8.05
N TRP A 6 1.16 -63.53 -7.42
CA TRP A 6 1.43 -62.70 -6.24
C TRP A 6 2.32 -61.46 -6.53
N ILE A 7 2.11 -60.25 -6.01
CA ILE A 7 1.74 -59.84 -4.64
C ILE A 7 1.08 -58.44 -4.72
N VAL A 8 -0.14 -58.38 -4.18
CA VAL A 8 -0.81 -57.33 -3.40
C VAL A 8 -0.32 -55.86 -3.51
N PRO A 9 -1.23 -54.90 -3.80
CA PRO A 9 -0.95 -53.46 -3.83
C PRO A 9 -0.89 -52.89 -2.40
N TYR A 10 0.31 -52.66 -1.88
CA TYR A 10 0.55 -51.94 -0.62
C TYR A 10 1.76 -51.00 -0.78
N LEU A 11 1.62 -50.01 -1.67
CA LEU A 11 2.52 -48.86 -1.76
C LEU A 11 1.71 -47.56 -1.53
N GLY A 12 0.90 -47.59 -0.48
CA GLY A 12 0.19 -46.45 0.07
C GLY A 12 0.36 -46.50 1.59
N LEU A 13 0.71 -45.36 2.16
CA LEU A 13 0.95 -45.10 3.59
C LEU A 13 2.25 -45.67 4.16
N LEU A 14 3.20 -44.74 4.36
CA LEU A 14 4.31 -44.65 5.34
C LEU A 14 5.37 -43.77 4.63
N LEU A 15 5.72 -42.52 4.95
CA LEU A 15 5.64 -41.69 6.15
C LEU A 15 5.83 -40.21 5.68
N THR A 16 4.86 -39.32 5.88
CA THR A 16 4.88 -38.19 6.83
C THR A 16 6.24 -37.48 7.04
N GLY A 17 6.29 -36.20 6.64
CA GLY A 17 6.99 -35.17 7.43
C GLY A 17 8.16 -34.43 6.76
N CYS A 18 7.85 -33.40 5.95
CA CYS A 18 8.58 -32.14 6.11
C CYS A 18 7.55 -31.03 6.21
N ASN A 19 7.34 -30.56 7.44
CA ASN A 19 6.61 -29.35 7.78
C ASN A 19 7.21 -28.15 7.05
N THR A 20 6.83 -27.92 5.80
CA THR A 20 6.70 -26.54 5.36
C THR A 20 5.37 -26.07 5.91
N THR A 21 5.37 -25.66 7.18
CA THR A 21 4.38 -24.72 7.67
C THR A 21 4.58 -23.46 6.86
N ILE A 22 4.03 -23.43 5.64
CA ILE A 22 3.71 -22.19 4.96
C ILE A 22 2.73 -21.55 5.94
N LEU A 23 3.22 -20.55 6.66
CA LEU A 23 2.39 -19.61 7.40
C LEU A 23 1.50 -18.94 6.36
N VAL A 24 0.43 -19.63 5.95
CA VAL A 24 -0.73 -19.00 5.36
C VAL A 24 -1.35 -18.29 6.55
N ALA A 25 -0.83 -17.10 6.86
CA ALA A 25 -1.53 -16.14 7.69
C ALA A 25 -2.97 -16.15 7.16
N SER A 26 -3.91 -16.60 8.00
CA SER A 26 -5.29 -16.71 7.58
C SER A 26 -5.68 -15.40 6.90
N GLY A 27 -6.46 -15.44 5.81
CA GLY A 27 -6.78 -14.23 5.04
C GLY A 27 -7.33 -13.08 5.90
N LYS A 28 -7.86 -13.42 7.09
CA LYS A 28 -8.24 -12.48 8.14
C LYS A 28 -7.05 -11.75 8.79
N GLU A 29 -6.04 -12.47 9.26
CA GLU A 29 -4.83 -11.88 9.86
C GLU A 29 -4.10 -10.94 8.88
N PHE A 30 -3.98 -11.34 7.61
CA PHE A 30 -3.36 -10.52 6.58
C PHE A 30 -4.21 -9.28 6.22
N SER A 31 -5.54 -9.43 6.17
CA SER A 31 -6.47 -8.30 5.94
C SER A 31 -6.44 -7.30 7.10
N ASP A 32 -6.42 -7.79 8.33
CA ASP A 32 -6.40 -6.96 9.53
C ASP A 32 -5.02 -6.26 9.68
N TYR A 33 -3.92 -6.94 9.33
CA TYR A 33 -2.61 -6.31 9.20
C TYR A 33 -2.58 -5.21 8.12
N GLN A 34 -3.13 -5.44 6.93
CA GLN A 34 -3.19 -4.41 5.89
C GLN A 34 -3.97 -3.17 6.34
N LYS A 35 -5.10 -3.35 7.04
CA LYS A 35 -5.90 -2.23 7.58
C LYS A 35 -5.15 -1.44 8.66
N SER A 36 -4.19 -2.06 9.35
CA SER A 36 -3.36 -1.37 10.34
C SER A 36 -2.33 -0.42 9.72
N ILE A 37 -1.99 -0.61 8.45
CA ILE A 37 -1.05 0.24 7.72
C ILE A 37 -1.79 1.50 7.26
N LYS A 38 -1.58 2.60 8.01
CA LYS A 38 -2.07 3.91 7.59
C LYS A 38 -1.41 4.33 6.28
N SER A 39 -2.24 4.86 5.39
CA SER A 39 -1.82 5.49 4.14
C SER A 39 -1.07 6.82 4.40
N TYR A 40 -0.31 7.29 3.41
CA TYR A 40 0.61 8.42 3.59
C TYR A 40 -0.05 9.72 4.10
N GLY A 41 -1.25 10.02 3.59
CA GLY A 41 -2.08 11.18 3.93
C GLY A 41 -2.79 11.07 5.28
N GLU A 42 -2.94 9.87 5.84
CA GLU A 42 -3.49 9.69 7.20
C GLU A 42 -2.52 10.11 8.30
N TYR A 43 -1.24 10.25 7.98
CA TYR A 43 -0.25 10.82 8.89
C TYR A 43 -0.29 12.35 8.94
N TRP A 44 -1.08 13.03 8.09
CA TRP A 44 -1.22 14.48 8.11
C TRP A 44 -2.37 14.89 9.04
N VAL A 45 -2.03 15.48 10.18
CA VAL A 45 -2.95 15.78 11.27
C VAL A 45 -3.02 17.29 11.51
N LYS A 46 -4.23 17.81 11.70
CA LYS A 46 -4.50 19.20 12.08
C LYS A 46 -5.42 19.18 13.30
N GLU A 47 -5.05 19.91 14.35
CA GLU A 47 -5.85 19.97 15.58
C GLU A 47 -7.25 20.54 15.28
N GLY A 48 -8.29 19.87 15.79
CA GLY A 48 -9.69 20.24 15.53
C GLY A 48 -10.17 20.07 14.09
N GLY A 49 -9.33 19.54 13.18
CA GLY A 49 -9.67 19.33 11.78
C GLY A 49 -10.52 18.06 11.55
N THR A 50 -11.47 18.12 10.62
CA THR A 50 -12.25 16.95 10.18
C THR A 50 -11.60 16.27 8.97
N VAL A 51 -11.99 15.02 8.71
CA VAL A 51 -11.54 14.26 7.52
C VAL A 51 -11.97 14.98 6.22
N GLU A 52 -13.18 15.53 6.20
CA GLU A 52 -13.73 16.27 5.07
C GLU A 52 -12.94 17.56 4.83
N GLN A 53 -12.53 18.24 5.89
CA GLN A 53 -11.67 19.42 5.78
C GLN A 53 -10.30 19.03 5.21
N LYS A 54 -9.68 17.95 5.71
CA LYS A 54 -8.42 17.43 5.17
C LYS A 54 -8.52 17.10 3.69
N ARG A 55 -9.64 16.51 3.27
CA ARG A 55 -9.89 16.18 1.86
C ARG A 55 -9.95 17.45 0.99
N ARG A 56 -10.73 18.45 1.41
CA ARG A 56 -10.79 19.75 0.69
C ARG A 56 -9.44 20.44 0.64
N ASP A 57 -8.71 20.44 1.75
CA ASP A 57 -7.39 21.04 1.83
C ASP A 57 -6.37 20.32 0.95
N SER A 58 -6.41 18.98 0.92
CA SER A 58 -5.58 18.16 0.03
C SER A 58 -5.84 18.46 -1.45
N TRP A 59 -7.11 18.57 -1.84
CA TRP A 59 -7.49 18.95 -3.22
C TRP A 59 -7.02 20.36 -3.57
N ALA A 60 -7.17 21.31 -2.65
CA ALA A 60 -6.66 22.66 -2.81
C ALA A 60 -5.12 22.71 -2.91
N CYS A 61 -4.43 21.69 -2.38
CA CYS A 61 -2.99 21.50 -2.51
C CYS A 61 -2.57 20.70 -3.76
N GLY A 62 -3.48 20.47 -4.71
CA GLY A 62 -3.16 19.85 -6.00
C GLY A 62 -3.28 18.32 -6.03
N ALA A 63 -3.84 17.69 -5.01
CA ALA A 63 -4.23 16.28 -5.12
C ALA A 63 -5.52 16.15 -5.96
N ALA A 64 -5.66 15.05 -6.69
CA ALA A 64 -6.86 14.78 -7.49
C ALA A 64 -8.15 14.81 -6.65
N PRO A 65 -9.30 15.29 -7.17
CA PRO A 65 -10.54 15.46 -6.41
C PRO A 65 -11.30 14.14 -6.22
N ASN A 66 -10.66 13.14 -5.63
CA ASN A 66 -11.24 11.83 -5.33
C ASN A 66 -11.27 11.55 -3.82
N ILE A 67 -12.04 10.54 -3.40
CA ILE A 67 -12.26 10.22 -1.99
C ILE A 67 -10.98 9.80 -1.25
N THR A 68 -10.02 9.21 -1.96
CA THR A 68 -8.76 8.66 -1.42
C THR A 68 -7.63 9.69 -1.38
N SER A 69 -7.72 10.80 -2.10
CA SER A 69 -6.64 11.79 -2.24
C SER A 69 -6.28 12.55 -0.95
N ALA A 70 -7.16 12.53 0.06
CA ALA A 70 -6.84 13.03 1.40
C ALA A 70 -5.82 12.13 2.13
N ASP A 71 -5.83 10.84 1.77
CA ASP A 71 -5.11 9.75 2.41
C ASP A 71 -3.94 9.27 1.54
N ARG A 72 -3.96 9.58 0.24
CA ARG A 72 -2.83 9.42 -0.66
C ARG A 72 -2.95 10.46 -1.77
N PRO A 73 -2.15 11.55 -1.78
CA PRO A 73 -2.22 12.52 -2.86
C PRO A 73 -1.90 11.81 -4.19
N ASP A 74 -2.91 11.76 -5.05
CA ASP A 74 -2.83 11.23 -6.39
C ASP A 74 -2.69 12.38 -7.39
N PHE A 75 -1.90 12.15 -8.43
CA PHE A 75 -1.65 13.11 -9.50
C PHE A 75 -1.93 12.45 -10.85
N THR A 76 -2.47 13.22 -11.78
CA THR A 76 -2.74 12.78 -13.14
C THR A 76 -1.43 12.55 -13.90
N PRO A 77 -1.43 11.70 -14.95
CA PRO A 77 -0.26 11.55 -15.82
C PRO A 77 0.24 12.87 -16.39
N ALA A 78 -0.67 13.81 -16.72
CA ALA A 78 -0.31 15.13 -17.24
C ALA A 78 0.47 15.96 -16.21
N GLU A 79 0.03 15.97 -14.95
CA GLU A 79 0.75 16.67 -13.86
C GLU A 79 2.12 16.04 -13.59
N ILE A 80 2.21 14.71 -13.63
CA ILE A 80 3.48 13.99 -13.48
C ILE A 80 4.45 14.35 -14.61
N GLN A 81 3.99 14.32 -15.87
CA GLN A 81 4.84 14.69 -17.00
C GLN A 81 5.22 16.18 -16.99
N ALA A 82 4.32 17.06 -16.56
CA ALA A 82 4.61 18.49 -16.41
C ALA A 82 5.64 18.77 -15.31
N ALA A 83 5.62 17.96 -14.24
CA ALA A 83 6.64 18.03 -13.21
C ALA A 83 7.95 17.40 -13.68
N LYS A 84 7.97 16.44 -14.60
CA LYS A 84 9.17 15.68 -14.96
C LYS A 84 10.30 16.55 -15.53
N CYS A 85 11.51 16.36 -15.01
CA CYS A 85 12.73 16.99 -15.50
C CYS A 85 13.35 16.15 -16.62
N THR A 86 14.14 16.75 -17.50
CA THR A 86 14.73 16.06 -18.67
C THR A 86 15.67 14.93 -18.25
N GLU A 87 16.33 15.08 -17.11
CA GLU A 87 17.24 14.13 -16.49
C GLU A 87 16.56 13.03 -15.68
N ASP A 88 15.24 13.10 -15.46
CA ASP A 88 14.53 12.10 -14.66
C ASP A 88 14.51 10.74 -15.39
N PRO A 89 15.07 9.67 -14.81
CA PRO A 89 15.11 8.35 -15.46
C PRO A 89 13.71 7.71 -15.56
N ASN A 90 12.76 8.17 -14.75
CA ASN A 90 11.38 7.70 -14.70
C ASN A 90 10.52 8.74 -13.94
N ASP A 91 9.23 8.45 -13.80
CA ASP A 91 8.27 9.37 -13.20
C ASP A 91 8.36 9.48 -11.67
N ILE A 92 9.19 8.66 -11.00
CA ILE A 92 9.26 8.61 -9.53
C ILE A 92 9.75 9.95 -8.97
N ALA A 93 10.77 10.56 -9.59
CA ALA A 93 11.31 11.85 -9.17
C ALA A 93 10.26 12.97 -9.29
N ALA A 94 9.51 12.98 -10.40
CA ALA A 94 8.41 13.90 -10.61
C ALA A 94 7.30 13.74 -9.57
N ILE A 95 6.88 12.50 -9.31
CA ILE A 95 5.89 12.19 -8.26
C ILE A 95 6.38 12.64 -6.89
N HIS A 96 7.66 12.43 -6.58
CA HIS A 96 8.25 12.87 -5.31
C HIS A 96 8.17 14.38 -5.15
N ARG A 97 8.52 15.14 -6.19
CA ARG A 97 8.46 16.61 -6.18
C ARG A 97 7.02 17.12 -6.02
N LEU A 98 6.05 16.50 -6.69
CA LEU A 98 4.62 16.80 -6.50
C LEU A 98 4.16 16.51 -5.05
N ARG A 99 4.58 15.38 -4.47
CA ARG A 99 4.27 15.05 -3.06
C ARG A 99 4.90 16.02 -2.08
N GLN A 100 6.12 16.48 -2.35
CA GLN A 100 6.78 17.50 -1.52
C GLN A 100 6.02 18.82 -1.55
N ALA A 101 5.69 19.32 -2.74
CA ALA A 101 4.90 20.55 -2.91
C ALA A 101 3.53 20.45 -2.23
N TRP A 102 2.83 19.32 -2.42
CA TRP A 102 1.58 19.04 -1.72
C TRP A 102 1.77 19.06 -0.19
N GLY A 103 2.82 18.43 0.32
CA GLY A 103 3.13 18.39 1.74
C GLY A 103 3.43 19.78 2.32
N GLU A 104 4.16 20.62 1.61
CA GLU A 104 4.43 22.01 2.00
C GLU A 104 3.14 22.84 2.06
N CYS A 105 2.25 22.66 1.08
CA CYS A 105 0.92 23.27 1.09
C CYS A 105 0.07 22.79 2.28
N MET A 106 0.11 21.50 2.61
CA MET A 106 -0.59 20.97 3.78
C MET A 106 -0.04 21.59 5.07
N LYS A 107 1.29 21.75 5.19
CA LYS A 107 1.92 22.45 6.34
C LYS A 107 1.44 23.88 6.46
N SER A 108 1.38 24.63 5.36
CA SER A 108 0.92 26.03 5.40
C SER A 108 -0.55 26.17 5.82
N LYS A 109 -1.36 25.12 5.62
CA LYS A 109 -2.73 25.01 6.12
C LYS A 109 -2.84 24.56 7.57
N GLY A 110 -1.72 24.33 8.27
CA GLY A 110 -1.67 23.92 9.67
C GLY A 110 -1.72 22.42 9.90
N TYR A 111 -1.42 21.60 8.89
CA TYR A 111 -1.24 20.16 9.07
C TYR A 111 0.19 19.81 9.44
N GLU A 112 0.35 18.88 10.36
CA GLU A 112 1.64 18.29 10.74
C GLU A 112 1.72 16.84 10.26
N TYR A 113 2.88 16.46 9.74
CA TYR A 113 3.15 15.07 9.40
C TYR A 113 3.58 14.30 10.64
N ARG A 114 2.71 13.44 11.15
CA ARG A 114 2.94 12.56 12.30
C ARG A 114 2.91 11.11 11.83
N ARG A 115 4.05 10.61 11.37
CA ARG A 115 4.25 9.16 11.21
C ARG A 115 4.35 8.55 12.60
N THR A 116 3.21 8.23 13.21
CA THR A 116 3.20 7.36 14.40
C THR A 116 3.68 5.99 13.95
N SER A 117 4.96 5.71 14.11
CA SER A 117 5.45 4.33 14.12
C SER A 117 4.87 3.64 15.36
N PRO A 118 4.51 2.35 15.30
CA PRO A 118 4.57 1.50 16.49
C PRO A 118 5.97 1.52 17.08
#